data_AF-A0A2V7SQM3-F1
#
_entry.id   AF-A0A2V7SQM3-F1
#
_cell.length_a   1.000
_cell.length_b   1.000
_cell.length_c   1.000
_cell.angle_alpha   90.00
_cell.angle_beta   90.00
_cell.angle_gamma   90.00
#
_symmetry.space_group_name_H-M   'P 1'
#
loop_
_entity.id
_entity.type
_entity.pdbx_description
1 polymer ?
#
loop_
_entity_poly.entity_id
_entity_poly.type
_entity_poly.pdbx_seq_one_letter_code
_entity_poly.pdbx_strand_id
1 'polypeptide(L)'
;MHGPTASERLRRSLRTAIAEDDWAQASLDAAISDYVREAQKRDVPLAEICRSLRVHVQQVGLGLPADRYETIARHVTALAETAHRGEFRGRHTTHTVDVSGSGEDET
;
A
#
# COMPACT_ATOMS: atom_id res chain seq x y z
N MET A 1 -21.77 -8.84 -3.20
CA MET A 1 -20.79 -9.19 -2.16
C MET A 1 -19.61 -8.24 -2.31
N HIS A 2 -19.43 -7.29 -1.38
CA HIS A 2 -18.23 -6.44 -1.41
C HIS A 2 -17.03 -7.30 -1.01
N GLY A 3 -16.01 -7.34 -1.86
CA GLY A 3 -14.73 -7.99 -1.55
C GLY A 3 -14.03 -7.30 -0.37
N PRO A 4 -12.97 -7.91 0.19
CA PRO A 4 -12.27 -7.37 1.36
C PRO A 4 -11.65 -6.00 1.05
N THR A 5 -11.89 -5.04 1.94
CA THR A 5 -11.34 -3.68 1.84
C THR A 5 -9.80 -3.70 1.91
N ALA A 6 -9.14 -2.66 1.40
CA ALA A 6 -7.69 -2.52 1.50
C ALA A 6 -7.18 -2.60 2.95
N SER A 7 -7.94 -2.05 3.90
CA SER A 7 -7.64 -2.13 5.33
C SER A 7 -7.76 -3.55 5.90
N GLU A 8 -8.70 -4.36 5.42
CA GLU A 8 -8.82 -5.77 5.82
C GLU A 8 -7.68 -6.62 5.24
N ARG A 9 -7.33 -6.39 3.96
CA ARG A 9 -6.18 -7.06 3.32
C ARG A 9 -4.88 -6.71 4.04
N LEU A 10 -4.65 -5.43 4.36
CA LEU A 10 -3.51 -4.99 5.16
C LEU A 10 -3.44 -5.66 6.53
N ARG A 11 -4.55 -5.66 7.30
CA ARG A 11 -4.57 -6.28 8.63
C ARG A 11 -4.29 -7.78 8.57
N ARG A 12 -4.77 -8.48 7.54
CA ARG A 12 -4.48 -9.90 7.33
C ARG A 12 -3.00 -10.13 7.03
N SER A 13 -2.42 -9.39 6.09
CA SER A 13 -0.99 -9.49 5.76
C SER A 13 -0.10 -9.15 6.96
N LEU A 14 -0.44 -8.11 7.74
CA LEU A 14 0.27 -7.77 8.97
C LEU A 14 0.23 -8.89 10.00
N ARG A 15 -0.94 -9.54 10.18
CA ARG A 15 -1.08 -10.64 11.13
C ARG A 15 -0.21 -11.83 10.73
N THR A 16 -0.19 -12.16 9.44
CA THR A 16 0.66 -13.21 8.88
C THR A 16 2.14 -12.90 9.10
N ALA A 17 2.60 -11.70 8.70
CA ALA A 17 3.99 -11.28 8.85
C ALA A 17 4.46 -11.26 10.31
N ILE A 18 3.59 -10.87 11.24
CA ILE A 18 3.89 -10.88 12.69
C ILE A 18 3.97 -12.31 13.24
N ALA A 19 3.06 -13.19 12.82
CA ALA A 19 2.93 -14.54 13.35
C ALA A 19 4.01 -15.49 12.85
N GLU A 20 4.37 -15.42 11.57
CA GLU A 20 5.29 -16.38 10.96
C GLU A 20 6.76 -16.01 11.21
N ASP A 21 7.07 -14.79 11.65
CA ASP A 21 8.43 -14.19 11.71
C ASP A 21 9.18 -14.22 10.37
N ASP A 22 8.66 -14.93 9.37
CA ASP A 22 8.94 -14.83 7.96
C ASP A 22 8.22 -13.60 7.44
N TRP A 23 9.03 -12.58 7.15
CA TRP A 23 8.56 -11.37 6.52
C TRP A 23 8.18 -11.75 5.09
N ALA A 24 6.94 -12.19 4.88
CA ALA A 24 6.36 -12.39 3.56
C ALA A 24 6.26 -11.03 2.84
N GLN A 25 7.42 -10.46 2.50
CA GLN A 25 7.62 -9.06 2.11
C GLN A 25 6.74 -8.76 0.92
N ALA A 26 6.68 -9.66 -0.07
CA ALA A 26 5.87 -9.48 -1.26
C ALA A 26 4.37 -9.28 -0.96
N SER A 27 3.80 -10.04 -0.01
CA SER A 27 2.37 -9.95 0.34
C SER A 27 2.04 -8.74 1.21
N LEU A 28 2.95 -8.37 2.12
CA LEU A 28 2.80 -7.17 2.95
C LEU A 28 2.97 -5.90 2.12
N ASP A 29 3.94 -5.88 1.23
CA ASP A 29 4.27 -4.78 0.34
C ASP A 29 3.15 -4.49 -0.68
N ALA A 30 2.59 -5.54 -1.29
CA ALA A 30 1.41 -5.40 -2.16
C ALA A 30 0.20 -4.83 -1.40
N ALA A 31 -0.01 -5.25 -0.15
CA ALA A 31 -1.11 -4.76 0.67
C ALA A 31 -0.91 -3.29 1.11
N ILE A 32 0.32 -2.88 1.41
CA ILE A 32 0.66 -1.49 1.71
C ILE A 32 0.49 -0.61 0.47
N SER A 33 0.97 -1.08 -0.68
CA SER A 33 0.80 -0.36 -1.96
C SER A 33 -0.67 -0.16 -2.34
N ASP A 34 -1.52 -1.18 -2.14
CA ASP A 34 -2.97 -1.08 -2.35
C ASP A 34 -3.60 -0.08 -1.37
N TYR A 35 -3.23 -0.14 -0.09
CA TYR A 35 -3.70 0.79 0.93
C TYR A 35 -3.34 2.24 0.62
N VAL A 36 -2.07 2.49 0.25
CA VAL A 36 -1.57 3.83 -0.12
C VAL A 36 -2.31 4.34 -1.35
N ARG A 37 -2.51 3.50 -2.37
CA ARG A 37 -3.25 3.86 -3.58
C ARG A 37 -4.70 4.25 -3.27
N GLU A 38 -5.39 3.48 -2.44
CA GLU A 38 -6.77 3.81 -2.03
C GLU A 38 -6.83 5.07 -1.17
N ALA A 39 -5.83 5.33 -0.33
CA ALA A 39 -5.74 6.55 0.45
C ALA A 39 -5.45 7.79 -0.43
N GLN A 40 -4.60 7.65 -1.45
CA GLN A 40 -4.34 8.70 -2.43
C GLN A 40 -5.58 9.04 -3.27
N LYS A 41 -6.39 8.06 -3.67
CA LYS A 41 -7.68 8.31 -4.34
C LYS A 41 -8.66 9.13 -3.49
N ARG A 42 -8.42 9.20 -2.18
CA ARG A 42 -9.23 9.94 -1.21
C ARG A 42 -8.51 11.21 -0.72
N ASP A 43 -7.45 11.63 -1.40
CA ASP A 43 -6.63 12.81 -1.06
C ASP A 43 -6.07 12.80 0.38
N VAL A 44 -5.83 11.60 0.94
CA VAL A 44 -5.25 11.48 2.28
C VAL A 44 -3.76 11.82 2.23
N PRO A 45 -3.28 12.74 3.08
CA PRO A 45 -1.87 13.12 3.07
C PRO A 45 -0.97 11.98 3.61
N LEU A 46 0.26 11.88 3.10
CA LEU A 46 1.23 10.86 3.50
C LEU A 46 1.41 10.76 5.02
N ALA A 47 1.44 11.89 5.73
CA ALA A 47 1.56 11.90 7.19
C ALA A 47 0.41 11.15 7.88
N GLU A 48 -0.82 11.25 7.36
CA GLU A 48 -1.98 10.51 7.87
C GLU A 48 -1.97 9.04 7.45
N ILE A 49 -1.47 8.72 6.26
CA ILE A 49 -1.25 7.35 5.80
C ILE A 49 -0.27 6.66 6.76
N CYS A 50 0.90 7.26 7.02
CA CYS A 50 1.91 6.71 7.93
C CYS A 50 1.36 6.57 9.37
N ARG A 51 0.61 7.57 9.86
CA ARG A 51 -0.07 7.48 11.16
C ARG A 51 -1.03 6.29 11.23
N SER A 52 -1.85 6.12 10.20
CA SER A 52 -2.84 5.04 10.14
C SER A 52 -2.19 3.66 10.06
N LEU A 53 -1.10 3.52 9.30
CA LEU A 53 -0.32 2.27 9.23
C LEU A 53 0.26 1.90 10.60
N ARG A 54 0.80 2.87 11.35
CA ARG A 54 1.30 2.63 12.71
C ARG A 54 0.21 2.16 13.67
N VAL A 55 -0.99 2.70 13.55
CA VAL A 55 -2.16 2.25 14.33
C VAL A 55 -2.53 0.80 13.96
N HIS A 56 -2.52 0.45 12.67
CA HIS A 56 -2.77 -0.93 12.24
C HIS A 56 -1.72 -1.91 12.77
N VAL A 57 -0.43 -1.54 12.74
CA VAL A 57 0.65 -2.36 13.34
C VAL A 57 0.41 -2.53 14.84
N GLN A 58 0.05 -1.47 15.55
CA GLN A 58 -0.21 -1.54 16.99
C GLN A 58 -1.42 -2.43 17.33
N GLN A 59 -2.50 -2.33 16.54
CA GLN A 59 -3.71 -3.13 16.73
C GLN A 59 -3.49 -4.62 16.46
N VAL A 60 -2.70 -4.95 15.44
CA VAL A 60 -2.41 -6.35 15.06
C VAL A 60 -1.32 -6.94 15.97
N GLY A 61 -0.35 -6.12 16.35
CA GLY A 61 0.82 -6.48 17.14
C GLY A 61 0.64 -6.35 18.65
N LEU A 62 -0.59 -6.42 19.18
CA LEU A 62 -0.82 -6.36 20.62
C LEU A 62 -0.01 -7.46 21.33
N GLY A 63 0.87 -7.06 22.24
CA GLY A 63 1.78 -7.97 22.95
C GLY A 63 3.15 -8.18 22.29
N LEU A 64 3.44 -7.52 21.17
CA LEU A 64 4.79 -7.50 20.61
C LEU A 64 5.76 -6.73 21.52
N PRO A 65 7.02 -7.17 21.63
CA PRO A 65 8.06 -6.36 22.25
C PRO A 65 8.26 -5.05 21.48
N ALA A 66 8.59 -3.98 22.20
CA ALA A 66 8.70 -2.63 21.65
C ALA A 66 9.66 -2.53 20.45
N ASP A 67 10.79 -3.24 20.51
CA ASP A 67 11.78 -3.31 19.44
C ASP A 67 11.21 -3.88 18.13
N ARG A 68 10.38 -4.93 18.24
CA ARG A 68 9.74 -5.58 17.10
C ARG A 68 8.61 -4.71 16.54
N TYR A 69 7.86 -4.03 17.40
CA TYR A 69 6.89 -3.01 16.96
C TYR A 69 7.59 -1.90 16.16
N GLU A 70 8.68 -1.32 16.69
CA GLU A 70 9.40 -0.23 16.01
C GLU A 70 9.97 -0.68 14.67
N THR A 71 10.53 -1.89 14.60
CA THR A 71 11.07 -2.47 13.38
C THR A 71 10.00 -2.58 12.29
N ILE A 72 8.84 -3.15 12.63
CA ILE A 72 7.72 -3.29 11.68
C ILE A 72 7.16 -1.91 11.32
N ALA A 73 6.97 -1.02 12.29
CA ALA A 73 6.45 0.33 12.08
C ALA A 73 7.33 1.15 11.13
N ARG A 74 8.67 1.07 11.28
CA ARG A 74 9.61 1.72 10.36
C ARG A 74 9.52 1.13 8.96
N HIS A 75 9.45 -0.20 8.85
CA HIS A 75 9.36 -0.86 7.56
C HIS A 75 8.09 -0.45 6.80
N VAL A 76 6.91 -0.54 7.42
CA VAL A 76 5.65 -0.18 6.75
C VAL A 76 5.60 1.30 6.38
N THR A 77 6.23 2.17 7.18
CA THR A 77 6.33 3.61 6.89
C THR A 77 7.19 3.83 5.64
N ALA A 78 8.39 3.23 5.59
CA ALA A 78 9.29 3.36 4.45
C ALA A 78 8.69 2.83 3.14
N LEU A 79 7.94 1.72 3.21
CA LEU A 79 7.21 1.19 2.05
C LEU A 79 6.10 2.14 1.60
N ALA A 80 5.35 2.72 2.54
CA ALA A 80 4.32 3.69 2.23
C ALA A 80 4.88 4.97 1.59
N GLU A 81 6.02 5.46 2.06
CA GLU A 81 6.72 6.61 1.47
C GLU A 81 7.16 6.32 0.03
N THR A 82 7.70 5.12 -0.21
CA THR A 82 8.11 4.65 -1.55
C THR A 82 6.91 4.53 -2.49
N ALA A 83 5.83 3.91 -2.00
CA ALA A 83 4.58 3.76 -2.75
C ALA A 83 3.93 5.12 -3.05
N HIS A 84 3.94 6.04 -2.09
CA HIS A 84 3.35 7.36 -2.21
C HIS A 84 4.09 8.25 -3.23
N ARG A 85 5.41 8.15 -3.29
CA ARG A 85 6.23 8.85 -4.30
C ARG A 85 6.06 8.30 -5.72
N GLY A 86 5.36 7.17 -5.89
CA GLY A 86 5.22 6.51 -7.18
C GLY A 86 6.50 5.79 -7.63
N GLU A 87 7.46 5.58 -6.72
CA GLU A 87 8.70 4.85 -6.99
C GLU A 87 8.48 3.33 -7.06
N PHE A 88 7.28 2.86 -6.68
CA PHE A 88 6.74 1.52 -7.01
C PHE A 88 6.42 1.35 -8.51
N ARG A 89 7.20 1.97 -9.40
CA ARG A 89 7.20 1.67 -10.83
C ARG A 89 7.92 0.33 -11.07
N GLY A 90 7.33 -0.74 -10.55
CA GLY A 90 7.47 -2.08 -11.10
C GLY A 90 6.91 -2.09 -12.52
N ARG A 91 7.76 -1.72 -13.49
CA ARG A 91 7.90 -2.35 -14.81
C ARG A 91 6.64 -2.97 -15.43
N HIS A 92 5.59 -2.18 -15.66
CA HIS A 92 4.54 -2.49 -16.63
C HIS A 92 4.24 -1.23 -17.47
N THR A 93 5.25 -0.78 -18.22
CA THR A 93 5.02 0.05 -19.40
C THR A 93 4.46 -0.82 -20.53
N THR A 94 3.15 -0.96 -20.58
CA THR A 94 2.40 -1.13 -21.84
C THR A 94 1.24 -0.16 -21.80
N HIS A 95 1.59 1.12 -21.83
CA HIS A 95 0.66 2.21 -22.07
C HIS A 95 0.78 2.56 -23.56
N THR A 96 0.03 1.85 -24.41
CA THR A 96 -0.35 2.40 -25.71
C THR A 96 -1.53 3.33 -25.48
N VAL A 97 -1.23 4.58 -25.13
CA VAL A 97 -2.12 5.70 -25.41
C VAL A 97 -1.71 6.24 -26.76
N ASP A 98 -2.41 5.81 -27.80
CA ASP A 98 -2.42 6.56 -29.05
C ASP A 98 -3.46 7.68 -28.89
N VAL A 99 -2.96 8.90 -29.03
CA VAL A 99 -3.71 10.15 -28.90
C VAL A 99 -4.47 10.37 -30.20
N SER A 100 -5.79 10.49 -30.08
CA SER A 100 -6.68 11.40 -30.82
C SER A 100 -6.15 11.98 -32.15
N GLY A 101 -6.76 11.54 -33.25
CA GLY A 101 -6.97 12.36 -34.45
C GLY A 101 -8.47 12.54 -34.66
N SER A 102 -9.02 13.66 -34.18
CA SER A 102 -10.36 14.16 -34.51
C SER A 102 -10.25 15.09 -35.73
N GLY A 103 -11.23 15.01 -36.65
CA GLY A 103 -11.42 15.92 -37.80
C GLY A 103 -10.76 15.38 -39.08
N GLU A 104 -11.39 15.31 -40.25
CA GLU A 104 -12.48 16.11 -40.80
C GLU A 104 -13.29 15.32 -41.86
N ASP A 105 -14.54 15.73 -41.97
CA ASP A 105 -15.52 15.50 -43.02
C ASP A 105 -15.01 16.08 -44.36
N GLU A 106 -15.04 15.33 -45.49
CA GLU A 106 -15.38 15.87 -46.82
C GLU A 106 -15.54 14.75 -47.90
N THR A 107 -16.75 14.69 -48.46
CA THR A 107 -17.20 14.14 -49.79
C THR A 107 -17.09 12.66 -50.14
#